data_AF-A0A368GS72-F1
#
_entry.id   AF-A0A368GS72-F1
#
_cell.length_a   1.000
_cell.length_b   1.000
_cell.length_c   1.000
_cell.angle_alpha   90.00
_cell.angle_beta   90.00
_cell.angle_gamma   90.00
#
_symmetry.space_group_name_H-M   'P 1'
#
loop_
_entity.id
_entity.type
_entity.pdbx_description
1 polymer ?
#
loop_
_entity_poly.entity_id
_entity_poly.type
_entity_poly.pdbx_seq_one_letter_code
_entity_poly.pdbx_strand_id
1 'polypeptide(L)'
;MAGPRCFLQDVEWNCTLERLANASLNANCTKDAPEAPLGTTGFFDYITEGELRKMVAGKPRPFGMELWLSEIERTSMYVDPTLSFVLYENLNRNYSNLIRYNTYGIGCAGRFCTDALDQFNIFCLTNKPPLREYETIYYTGGGLCPKYECQPGHLLSCDPQTGLCIKKQR
;
A
#
# COMPACT_ATOMS: atom_id res chain seq x y z
N MET A 1 27.31 -18.94 4.76
CA MET A 1 26.64 -17.65 5.01
C MET A 1 25.24 -17.75 4.40
N ALA A 2 24.18 -17.51 5.16
CA ALA A 2 22.83 -17.52 4.62
C ALA A 2 22.65 -16.26 3.75
N GLY A 3 22.32 -16.42 2.48
CA GLY A 3 22.10 -15.30 1.56
C GLY A 3 20.97 -14.37 2.02
N PRO A 4 20.92 -13.15 1.48
CA PRO A 4 19.92 -12.15 1.84
C PRO A 4 18.50 -12.69 1.62
N ARG A 5 17.63 -12.53 2.62
CA ARG A 5 16.29 -13.10 2.62
C ARG A 5 15.27 -12.06 2.18
N CYS A 6 14.78 -12.16 0.94
CA CYS A 6 13.64 -11.37 0.50
C CYS A 6 12.35 -11.98 1.05
N PHE A 7 11.52 -11.18 1.69
CA PHE A 7 10.17 -11.57 2.09
C PHE A 7 9.24 -10.38 1.93
N LEU A 8 8.18 -10.58 1.15
CA LEU A 8 7.09 -9.64 0.97
C LEU A 8 5.82 -10.44 1.12
N GLN A 9 4.96 -10.06 2.07
CA GLN A 9 3.69 -10.75 2.27
C GLN A 9 2.72 -10.43 1.14
N ASP A 10 1.93 -11.43 0.78
CA ASP A 10 0.81 -11.22 -0.12
C ASP A 10 -0.25 -10.36 0.57
N VAL A 11 -0.82 -9.41 -0.16
CA VAL A 11 -1.78 -8.44 0.37
C VAL A 11 -3.18 -8.89 0.01
N GLU A 12 -3.92 -9.35 1.01
CA GLU A 12 -5.29 -9.82 0.85
C GLU A 12 -6.31 -8.69 1.13
N TRP A 13 -7.47 -8.78 0.50
CA TRP A 13 -8.59 -7.90 0.82
C TRP A 13 -9.11 -8.18 2.25
N ASN A 14 -9.37 -7.12 3.01
CA ASN A 14 -9.86 -7.20 4.38
C ASN A 14 -11.13 -6.37 4.56
N CYS A 15 -12.27 -7.07 4.73
CA CYS A 15 -13.57 -6.43 4.90
C CYS A 15 -13.67 -5.54 6.15
N THR A 16 -12.85 -5.80 7.20
CA THR A 16 -12.82 -4.94 8.39
C THR A 16 -12.14 -3.60 8.06
N LEU A 17 -11.02 -3.64 7.32
CA LEU A 17 -10.34 -2.43 6.85
C LEU A 17 -11.22 -1.65 5.87
N GLU A 18 -11.95 -2.33 4.98
CA GLU A 18 -12.92 -1.70 4.07
C GLU A 18 -14.02 -0.95 4.84
N ARG A 19 -14.61 -1.60 5.86
CA ARG A 19 -15.63 -0.96 6.70
C ARG A 19 -15.08 0.25 7.45
N LEU A 20 -13.86 0.14 7.99
CA LEU A 20 -13.19 1.26 8.64
C LEU A 20 -12.89 2.40 7.67
N ALA A 21 -12.45 2.08 6.44
CA ALA A 21 -12.22 3.07 5.40
C ALA A 21 -13.51 3.80 5.02
N ASN A 22 -14.61 3.06 4.85
CA ASN A 22 -15.92 3.64 4.56
C ASN A 22 -16.45 4.51 5.70
N ALA A 23 -16.24 4.09 6.95
CA ALA A 23 -16.62 4.88 8.13
C ALA A 23 -15.81 6.17 8.26
N SER A 24 -14.55 6.16 7.80
CA SER A 24 -13.65 7.33 7.84
C SER A 24 -13.92 8.32 6.72
N LEU A 25 -14.37 7.84 5.56
CA LEU A 25 -14.86 8.70 4.47
C LEU A 25 -16.08 9.49 4.96
N ASN A 26 -15.84 10.75 5.35
CA ASN A 26 -16.87 11.67 5.82
C ASN A 26 -18.01 11.81 4.79
N ALA A 27 -19.23 12.09 5.25
CA ALA A 27 -20.37 12.41 4.39
C ALA A 27 -20.14 13.70 3.58
N ASN A 28 -19.37 14.64 4.14
CA ASN A 28 -19.20 15.97 3.57
C ASN A 28 -18.17 16.06 2.43
N CYS A 29 -17.52 14.95 2.07
CA CYS A 29 -16.68 14.89 0.87
C CYS A 29 -15.69 16.07 0.75
N THR A 30 -14.80 16.19 1.73
CA THR A 30 -13.72 17.18 1.69
C THR A 30 -12.62 16.72 0.73
N LYS A 31 -11.78 17.67 0.28
CA LYS A 31 -10.52 17.37 -0.43
C LYS A 31 -9.40 16.95 0.52
N ASP A 32 -9.62 17.13 1.82
CA ASP A 32 -8.70 16.73 2.86
C ASP A 32 -8.81 15.22 3.11
N ALA A 33 -7.65 14.58 3.28
CA ALA A 33 -7.58 13.16 3.61
C ALA A 33 -8.22 12.90 4.99
N PRO A 34 -9.07 11.87 5.12
CA PRO A 34 -9.54 11.42 6.42
C PRO A 34 -8.40 11.00 7.35
N GLU A 35 -8.63 11.12 8.66
CA GLU A 35 -7.71 10.54 9.64
C GLU A 35 -7.81 9.01 9.61
N ALA A 36 -6.65 8.35 9.52
CA ALA A 36 -6.58 6.89 9.53
C ALA A 36 -6.77 6.36 10.96
N PRO A 37 -7.60 5.32 11.16
CA PRO A 37 -7.72 4.66 12.46
C PRO A 37 -6.39 4.19 13.03
N LEU A 38 -6.27 4.17 14.36
CA LEU A 38 -5.05 3.75 15.05
C LEU A 38 -4.58 2.37 14.57
N GLY A 39 -3.28 2.25 14.28
CA GLY A 39 -2.68 1.01 13.82
C GLY A 39 -2.83 0.74 12.32
N THR A 40 -3.43 1.67 11.57
CA THR A 40 -3.57 1.57 10.10
C THR A 40 -2.86 2.72 9.39
N THR A 41 -2.57 2.52 8.11
CA THR A 41 -2.07 3.58 7.23
C THR A 41 -3.16 3.94 6.24
N GLY A 42 -3.53 5.22 6.21
CA GLY A 42 -4.47 5.77 5.24
C GLY A 42 -3.80 6.21 3.94
N PHE A 43 -4.51 5.94 2.86
CA PHE A 43 -4.20 6.37 1.50
C PHE A 43 -5.46 7.01 0.91
N PHE A 44 -5.37 8.28 0.55
CA PHE A 44 -6.51 9.05 0.07
C PHE A 44 -6.19 9.63 -1.31
N ASP A 45 -7.20 9.60 -2.18
CA ASP A 45 -7.22 10.33 -3.44
C ASP A 45 -8.66 10.75 -3.72
N TYR A 46 -8.84 11.81 -4.49
CA TYR A 46 -10.15 12.26 -4.95
C TYR A 46 -10.06 12.73 -6.39
N ILE A 47 -11.08 12.45 -7.17
CA ILE A 47 -11.19 12.94 -8.54
C ILE A 47 -12.43 13.79 -8.70
N THR A 48 -12.29 14.94 -9.34
CA THR A 48 -13.43 15.79 -9.71
C THR A 48 -14.09 15.32 -11.01
N GLU A 49 -15.34 15.70 -11.26
CA GLU A 49 -16.03 15.39 -12.50
C GLU A 49 -15.27 15.89 -13.73
N GLY A 50 -14.66 17.08 -13.64
CA GLY A 50 -13.82 17.64 -14.70
C GLY A 50 -12.61 16.77 -15.03
N GLU A 51 -11.98 16.16 -14.02
CA GLU A 51 -10.89 15.21 -14.21
C GLU A 51 -11.38 13.86 -14.74
N LEU A 52 -12.54 13.38 -14.27
CA LEU A 52 -13.17 12.17 -14.79
C LEU A 52 -13.49 12.31 -16.30
N ARG A 53 -14.01 13.48 -16.72
CA ARG A 53 -14.22 13.79 -18.13
C ARG A 53 -12.91 13.76 -18.94
N LYS A 54 -11.81 14.26 -18.37
CA LYS A 54 -10.48 14.18 -19.02
C LYS A 54 -9.97 12.74 -19.13
N MET A 55 -10.22 11.89 -18.12
CA MET A 55 -9.90 10.46 -18.19
C MET A 55 -10.64 9.78 -19.34
N VAL A 56 -11.96 9.99 -19.44
CA VAL A 56 -12.79 9.43 -20.53
C VAL A 56 -12.34 9.96 -21.90
N ALA A 57 -11.86 11.21 -21.97
CA ALA A 57 -11.30 11.81 -23.17
C ALA A 57 -9.86 11.35 -23.51
N GLY A 58 -9.34 10.31 -22.84
CA GLY A 58 -8.02 9.72 -23.12
C GLY A 58 -6.84 10.50 -22.55
N LYS A 59 -7.07 11.37 -21.56
CA LYS A 59 -6.02 12.09 -20.82
C LYS A 59 -6.08 11.77 -19.32
N PRO A 60 -5.97 10.50 -18.92
CA PRO A 60 -6.08 10.14 -17.52
C PRO A 60 -4.86 10.62 -16.73
N ARG A 61 -5.11 11.12 -15.51
CA ARG A 61 -4.07 11.14 -14.48
C ARG A 61 -4.07 9.79 -13.76
N PRO A 62 -2.94 9.33 -13.19
CA PRO A 62 -2.95 8.22 -12.24
C PRO A 62 -3.93 8.51 -11.10
N PHE A 63 -4.67 7.49 -10.64
CA PHE A 63 -5.66 7.63 -9.57
C PHE A 63 -5.62 6.46 -8.58
N GLY A 64 -5.75 6.78 -7.29
CA GLY A 64 -5.71 5.80 -6.21
C GLY A 64 -4.40 5.00 -6.21
N MET A 65 -4.50 3.68 -6.30
CA MET A 65 -3.35 2.77 -6.28
C MET A 65 -2.28 3.12 -7.33
N GLU A 66 -2.68 3.50 -8.54
CA GLU A 66 -1.74 3.87 -9.60
C GLU A 66 -0.93 5.12 -9.22
N LEU A 67 -1.61 6.13 -8.68
CA LEU A 67 -0.96 7.36 -8.22
C LEU A 67 0.04 7.07 -7.09
N TRP A 68 -0.40 6.32 -6.08
CA TRP A 68 0.41 6.00 -4.90
C TRP A 68 1.64 5.15 -5.26
N LEU A 69 1.50 4.20 -6.16
CA LEU A 69 2.62 3.37 -6.61
C LEU A 69 3.59 4.15 -7.51
N SER A 70 3.11 5.13 -8.29
CA SER A 70 3.94 5.95 -9.17
C SER A 70 4.89 6.92 -8.43
N GLU A 71 4.80 7.05 -7.11
CA GLU A 71 5.74 7.88 -6.33
C GLU A 71 7.20 7.49 -6.58
N ILE A 72 7.48 6.18 -6.73
CA ILE A 72 8.83 5.66 -7.00
C ILE A 72 9.40 6.09 -8.35
N GLU A 73 8.54 6.34 -9.35
CA GLU A 73 8.96 6.78 -10.67
C GLU A 73 9.34 8.27 -10.66
N ARG A 74 8.77 9.03 -9.72
CA ARG A 74 8.97 10.48 -9.59
C ARG A 74 10.12 10.85 -8.66
N THR A 75 10.28 10.08 -7.58
CA THR A 75 11.32 10.32 -6.57
C THR A 75 12.07 9.02 -6.33
N SER A 76 13.35 8.99 -6.68
CA SER A 76 14.19 7.82 -6.40
C SER A 76 14.37 7.64 -4.89
N MET A 77 14.51 6.38 -4.48
CA MET A 77 14.86 6.02 -3.12
C MET A 77 16.29 5.49 -3.09
N TYR A 78 17.04 5.86 -2.07
CA TYR A 78 18.37 5.31 -1.86
C TYR A 78 18.27 3.87 -1.38
N VAL A 79 19.06 2.99 -1.99
CA VAL A 79 19.19 1.59 -1.60
C VAL A 79 20.66 1.35 -1.31
N ASP A 80 20.99 1.18 -0.03
CA ASP A 80 22.33 0.84 0.38
C ASP A 80 22.65 -0.62 -0.03
N PRO A 81 23.60 -0.85 -0.96
CA PRO A 81 23.92 -2.19 -1.43
C PRO A 81 24.61 -3.05 -0.38
N THR A 82 25.08 -2.45 0.72
CA THR A 82 25.71 -3.17 1.84
C THR A 82 24.69 -3.72 2.84
N LEU A 83 23.45 -3.22 2.80
CA LEU A 83 22.36 -3.65 3.67
C LEU A 83 21.49 -4.71 3.02
N SER A 84 20.97 -5.62 3.84
CA SER A 84 19.99 -6.64 3.43
C SER A 84 18.53 -6.14 3.50
N PHE A 85 18.34 -4.82 3.59
CA PHE A 85 17.04 -4.17 3.75
C PHE A 85 17.07 -2.73 3.25
N VAL A 86 15.88 -2.23 2.89
CA VAL A 86 15.64 -0.84 2.49
C VAL A 86 14.96 -0.10 3.64
N LEU A 87 15.50 1.05 4.00
CA LEU A 87 15.00 1.89 5.08
C LEU A 87 14.07 2.98 4.56
N TYR A 88 13.09 3.35 5.37
CA TYR A 88 12.22 4.48 5.11
C TYR A 88 12.88 5.79 5.51
N GLU A 89 13.24 6.62 4.52
CA GLU A 89 13.90 7.91 4.72
C GLU A 89 12.92 9.09 4.56
N ASN A 90 11.67 8.92 5.00
CA ASN A 90 10.60 9.92 4.85
C ASN A 90 10.26 10.33 3.39
N LEU A 91 10.65 9.50 2.41
CA LEU A 91 10.33 9.67 0.99
C LEU A 91 9.28 8.66 0.53
N ASN A 92 8.46 9.02 -0.47
CA ASN A 92 7.47 8.13 -1.09
C ASN A 92 6.60 7.41 -0.05
N ARG A 93 5.92 8.19 0.81
CA ARG A 93 5.14 7.66 1.93
C ARG A 93 4.14 6.61 1.47
N ASN A 94 3.40 6.86 0.39
CA ASN A 94 2.33 5.95 -0.01
C ASN A 94 2.92 4.67 -0.60
N TYR A 95 3.86 4.80 -1.54
CA TYR A 95 4.56 3.65 -2.11
C TYR A 95 5.20 2.79 -1.01
N SER A 96 5.99 3.39 -0.12
CA SER A 96 6.72 2.68 0.94
C SER A 96 5.78 1.92 1.88
N ASN A 97 4.63 2.50 2.24
CA ASN A 97 3.66 1.80 3.11
C ASN A 97 2.89 0.70 2.38
N LEU A 98 2.66 0.82 1.06
CA LEU A 98 2.03 -0.21 0.24
C LEU A 98 2.95 -1.42 0.04
N ILE A 99 4.23 -1.19 -0.24
CA ILE A 99 5.22 -2.26 -0.48
C ILE A 99 5.94 -2.74 0.78
N ARG A 100 5.41 -2.41 1.97
CA ARG A 100 5.99 -2.80 3.25
C ARG A 100 5.90 -4.32 3.42
N TYR A 101 7.03 -4.95 3.76
CA TYR A 101 7.22 -6.41 3.80
C TYR A 101 6.20 -7.21 4.60
N ASN A 102 5.59 -6.61 5.61
CA ASN A 102 4.63 -7.24 6.51
C ASN A 102 3.21 -6.68 6.40
N THR A 103 2.95 -5.79 5.44
CA THR A 103 1.57 -5.48 5.04
C THR A 103 0.98 -6.72 4.40
N TYR A 104 -0.18 -7.15 4.88
CA TYR A 104 -0.87 -8.36 4.41
C TYR A 104 -2.37 -8.16 4.23
N GLY A 105 -2.87 -6.99 4.56
CA GLY A 105 -4.29 -6.67 4.51
C GLY A 105 -4.51 -5.26 4.01
N ILE A 106 -5.38 -5.11 3.02
CA ILE A 106 -5.86 -3.82 2.53
C ILE A 106 -7.39 -3.82 2.46
N GLY A 107 -8.01 -2.68 2.73
CA GLY A 107 -9.43 -2.48 2.45
C GLY A 107 -9.68 -1.05 2.03
N CYS A 108 -10.49 -0.88 0.99
CA CYS A 108 -10.76 0.43 0.39
C CYS A 108 -12.25 0.69 0.31
N ALA A 109 -12.61 1.95 0.43
CA ALA A 109 -13.97 2.43 0.18
C ALA A 109 -13.93 3.62 -0.77
N GLY A 110 -15.00 3.78 -1.55
CA GLY A 110 -15.19 4.90 -2.46
C GLY A 110 -16.55 5.54 -2.26
N ARG A 111 -16.65 6.86 -2.47
CA ARG A 111 -17.92 7.59 -2.36
C ARG A 111 -18.02 8.65 -3.45
N PHE A 112 -19.15 8.64 -4.16
CA PHE A 112 -19.59 9.75 -4.99
C PHE A 112 -20.25 10.82 -4.12
N CYS A 113 -19.93 12.06 -4.38
CA CYS A 113 -20.34 13.21 -3.59
C CYS A 113 -21.25 14.08 -4.45
N THR A 114 -22.52 14.20 -4.06
CA THR A 114 -23.55 14.89 -4.87
C THR A 114 -23.89 16.29 -4.36
N ASP A 115 -23.52 16.61 -3.11
CA ASP A 115 -24.16 17.73 -2.40
C ASP A 115 -23.35 19.04 -2.42
N ALA A 116 -22.13 19.06 -2.97
CA ALA A 116 -21.35 20.31 -3.06
C ALA A 116 -20.20 20.30 -4.09
N LEU A 117 -19.67 19.12 -4.44
CA LEU A 117 -18.51 18.96 -5.31
C LEU A 117 -18.75 17.65 -6.06
N ASP A 118 -19.09 17.70 -7.35
CA ASP A 118 -19.19 16.51 -8.20
C ASP A 118 -17.83 15.81 -8.24
N GLN A 119 -17.60 14.94 -7.26
CA GLN A 119 -16.30 14.32 -7.02
C GLN A 119 -16.49 12.88 -6.51
N PHE A 120 -15.46 12.08 -6.74
CA PHE A 120 -15.35 10.72 -6.25
C PHE A 120 -14.12 10.60 -5.37
N ASN A 121 -14.33 10.28 -4.10
CA ASN A 121 -13.26 10.09 -3.12
C ASN A 121 -12.99 8.59 -2.96
N ILE A 122 -11.72 8.21 -2.86
CA ILE A 122 -11.28 6.87 -2.46
C ILE A 122 -10.41 6.96 -1.22
N PHE A 123 -10.64 6.05 -0.28
CA PHE A 123 -9.79 5.89 0.90
C PHE A 123 -9.49 4.42 1.10
N CYS A 124 -8.20 4.09 1.20
CA CYS A 124 -7.72 2.75 1.52
C CYS A 124 -7.01 2.76 2.86
N LEU A 125 -7.11 1.64 3.57
CA LEU A 125 -6.39 1.37 4.80
C LEU A 125 -5.58 0.09 4.64
N THR A 126 -4.32 0.10 5.11
CA THR A 126 -3.56 -1.14 5.33
C THR A 126 -3.54 -1.53 6.81
N ASN A 127 -3.26 -2.80 7.07
CA ASN A 127 -3.21 -3.39 8.42
C ASN A 127 -1.96 -3.03 9.24
N LYS A 128 -1.25 -1.97 8.87
CA LYS A 128 -0.02 -1.52 9.52
C LYS A 128 -0.07 -0.03 9.81
N PRO A 129 0.50 0.43 10.94
CA PRO A 129 0.66 1.85 11.18
C PRO A 129 1.62 2.46 10.15
N PRO A 130 1.57 3.79 9.93
CA PRO A 130 2.48 4.45 9.02
C PRO A 130 3.92 4.18 9.41
N LEU A 131 4.76 3.90 8.41
CA LEU A 131 6.21 3.78 8.58
C LEU A 131 6.77 5.01 9.30
N ARG A 132 7.69 4.75 10.23
CA ARG A 132 8.53 5.78 10.86
C ARG A 132 9.88 5.81 10.17
N GLU A 133 10.57 6.94 10.29
CA GLU A 133 11.93 7.08 9.77
C GLU A 133 12.84 5.94 10.25
N TYR A 134 13.65 5.42 9.34
CA TYR A 134 14.53 4.26 9.51
C TYR A 134 13.83 2.94 9.86
N GLU A 135 12.50 2.84 9.70
CA GLU A 135 11.84 1.53 9.66
C GLU A 135 12.12 0.81 8.34
N THR A 136 12.24 -0.51 8.40
CA THR A 136 12.42 -1.34 7.21
C THR A 136 11.16 -1.36 6.36
N ILE A 137 11.31 -1.01 5.09
CA ILE A 137 10.27 -1.15 4.07
C ILE A 137 10.23 -2.59 3.60
N TYR A 138 11.33 -3.10 3.05
CA TYR A 138 11.46 -4.50 2.64
C TYR A 138 12.91 -4.96 2.70
N TYR A 139 13.10 -6.27 2.62
CA TYR A 139 14.39 -6.91 2.67
C TYR A 139 14.90 -7.18 1.26
N THR A 140 16.14 -6.79 0.98
CA THR A 140 16.78 -7.06 -0.31
C THR A 140 17.15 -8.54 -0.39
N GLY A 141 17.16 -9.10 -1.60
CA GLY A 141 17.48 -10.51 -1.81
C GLY A 141 17.34 -10.92 -3.28
N GLY A 142 17.71 -12.17 -3.59
CA GLY A 142 17.77 -12.69 -4.96
C GLY A 142 16.42 -12.98 -5.63
N GLY A 143 15.33 -12.31 -5.23
CA GLY A 143 13.98 -12.55 -5.74
C GLY A 143 13.16 -13.48 -4.84
N LEU A 144 12.46 -14.46 -5.44
CA LEU A 144 11.57 -15.45 -4.81
C LEU A 144 12.06 -15.90 -3.41
N CYS A 145 11.13 -16.21 -2.50
CA CYS A 145 11.48 -16.46 -1.10
C CYS A 145 12.65 -17.45 -0.95
N PRO A 146 13.67 -17.14 -0.14
CA PRO A 146 14.87 -17.96 -0.02
C PRO A 146 14.51 -19.36 0.46
N LYS A 147 14.87 -20.38 -0.32
CA LYS A 147 14.58 -21.78 0.00
C LYS A 147 13.07 -22.08 0.20
N TYR A 148 12.17 -21.35 -0.45
CA TYR A 148 10.71 -21.46 -0.26
C TYR A 148 10.22 -21.12 1.16
N GLU A 149 11.06 -20.48 1.98
CA GLU A 149 10.74 -20.12 3.34
C GLU A 149 10.55 -18.61 3.49
N CYS A 150 9.38 -18.25 4.00
CA CYS A 150 9.11 -16.94 4.58
C CYS A 150 9.69 -16.87 6.01
N GLN A 151 9.65 -15.70 6.66
CA GLN A 151 10.28 -15.47 7.98
C GLN A 151 10.19 -16.67 8.96
N PRO A 152 11.20 -16.89 9.82
CA PRO A 152 11.20 -18.01 10.77
C PRO A 152 9.95 -17.95 11.66
N GLY A 153 9.12 -19.00 11.65
CA GLY A 153 7.86 -19.01 12.40
C GLY A 153 6.75 -19.93 11.87
N HIS A 154 7.00 -20.70 10.80
CA HIS A 154 6.11 -21.73 10.22
C HIS A 154 4.69 -21.32 9.78
N LEU A 155 4.20 -20.10 10.04
CA LEU A 155 2.84 -19.68 9.67
C LEU A 155 2.69 -19.23 8.22
N LEU A 156 3.80 -18.88 7.56
CA LEU A 156 3.82 -18.42 6.18
C LEU A 156 4.59 -19.41 5.29
N SER A 157 4.14 -19.57 4.06
CA SER A 157 4.81 -20.31 2.99
C SER A 157 5.08 -19.40 1.80
N CYS A 158 6.10 -19.72 1.01
CA CYS A 158 6.33 -19.04 -0.25
C CYS A 158 5.35 -19.56 -1.31
N ASP A 159 4.66 -18.65 -1.98
CA ASP A 159 4.01 -18.96 -3.24
C ASP A 159 5.07 -18.97 -4.37
N PRO A 160 5.35 -20.13 -5.00
CA PRO A 160 6.37 -20.22 -6.03
C PRO A 160 6.02 -19.46 -7.33
N GLN A 161 4.75 -19.11 -7.55
CA GLN A 161 4.33 -18.38 -8.75
C GLN A 161 4.60 -16.88 -8.62
N THR A 162 4.25 -16.31 -7.46
CA THR A 162 4.35 -14.87 -7.22
C THR A 162 5.63 -14.47 -6.49
N GLY A 163 6.25 -15.41 -5.76
CA GLY A 163 7.36 -15.11 -4.85
C GLY A 163 6.93 -14.43 -3.55
N LEU A 164 5.62 -14.33 -3.29
CA LEU A 164 5.08 -13.68 -2.12
C LEU A 164 4.88 -14.68 -0.98
N CYS A 165 4.90 -14.14 0.24
CA CYS A 165 4.65 -14.89 1.46
C CYS A 165 3.16 -14.95 1.76
N ILE A 166 2.58 -16.13 1.61
CA ILE A 166 1.15 -16.41 1.88
C ILE A 166 0.98 -17.15 3.21
N LYS A 167 -0.21 -17.06 3.82
CA LYS A 167 -0.55 -17.89 4.98
C LYS A 167 -0.61 -19.35 4.59
N LYS A 168 -0.03 -20.24 5.40
CA LYS A 168 -0.21 -21.67 5.20
C LYS A 168 -1.67 -22.04 5.43
N GLN A 169 -2.26 -22.72 4.46
CA GLN A 169 -3.53 -23.41 4.68
C GLN A 169 -3.31 -24.53 5.70
N ARG A 170 -4.16 -24.59 6.72
CA ARG A 170 -4.18 -25.68 7.70
C ARG A 170 -4.99 -26.85 7.18
#